data_AF-A0AAD7CNL1-F1
#
_entry.id   AF-A0AAD7CNL1-F1
#
_cell.length_a   1.000
_cell.length_b   1.000
_cell.length_c   1.000
_cell.angle_alpha   90.00
_cell.angle_beta   90.00
_cell.angle_gamma   90.00
#
_symmetry.space_group_name_H-M   'P 1'
#
loop_
_entity.id
_entity.type
_entity.pdbx_description
1 polymer ?
#
loop_
_entity_poly.entity_id
_entity_poly.type
_entity_poly.pdbx_seq_one_letter_code
_entity_poly.pdbx_strand_id
1 'polypeptide(L)'
;MFGMAEVGISSKMCRGAARSHGLERKRKTALAEFRVKLADMRKQKEKAKREKALADLRRLLQVVLVRSEAEIYSTALEWNLTIPKLHDQLNVFRLRGVPDIKANSNYSKKADKQAALVEALRKFQQFPESFPVPESVLARLLEPETAVVEYWADEEDIEMAD
;
A
#
# COMPACT_ATOMS: atom_id res chain seq x y z
N MET A 1 14.94 -40.02 -77.08
CA MET A 1 15.80 -39.55 -75.99
C MET A 1 15.18 -38.28 -75.41
N PHE A 2 14.48 -38.38 -74.28
CA PHE A 2 13.94 -37.22 -73.56
C PHE A 2 14.82 -36.98 -72.34
N GLY A 3 15.56 -35.87 -72.32
CA GLY A 3 16.27 -35.39 -71.14
C GLY A 3 15.39 -34.35 -70.45
N MET A 4 14.73 -34.73 -69.36
CA MET A 4 14.06 -33.78 -68.47
C MET A 4 15.10 -33.24 -67.49
N ALA A 5 15.42 -31.95 -67.59
CA ALA A 5 16.16 -31.24 -66.56
C ALA A 5 15.18 -30.82 -65.47
N GLU A 6 15.28 -31.45 -64.29
CA GLU A 6 14.53 -31.04 -63.11
C GLU A 6 15.01 -29.67 -62.62
N VAL A 7 14.07 -28.73 -62.60
CA VAL A 7 14.24 -27.40 -62.03
C VAL A 7 14.28 -27.54 -60.51
N GLY A 8 15.46 -27.37 -59.92
CA GLY A 8 15.64 -27.30 -58.47
C GLY A 8 15.04 -26.01 -57.90
N ILE A 9 13.76 -26.07 -57.48
CA ILE A 9 13.07 -24.96 -56.83
C ILE A 9 13.47 -24.89 -55.34
N SER A 10 14.23 -23.84 -55.02
CA SER A 10 14.10 -22.99 -53.82
C SER A 10 13.99 -23.65 -52.44
N SER A 11 15.14 -24.04 -51.86
CA SER A 11 15.29 -24.34 -50.42
C SER A 11 15.85 -23.15 -49.63
N LYS A 12 15.28 -21.95 -49.81
CA LYS A 12 15.64 -20.75 -49.01
C LYS A 12 14.47 -20.06 -48.30
N MET A 13 13.22 -20.37 -48.62
CA MET A 13 12.06 -19.67 -48.04
C MET A 13 11.54 -20.24 -46.70
N CYS A 14 11.88 -21.48 -46.32
CA CYS A 14 11.34 -22.08 -45.09
C CYS A 14 12.09 -21.71 -43.78
N ARG A 15 13.24 -21.03 -43.84
CA ARG A 15 14.01 -20.67 -42.62
C ARG A 15 13.59 -19.34 -41.98
N GLY A 16 12.90 -18.46 -42.71
CA GLY A 16 12.45 -17.15 -42.21
C GLY A 16 11.19 -17.22 -41.33
N ALA A 17 10.23 -18.07 -41.71
CA ALA A 17 8.96 -18.24 -40.99
C ALA A 17 9.14 -18.94 -39.63
N ALA A 18 9.96 -19.99 -39.55
CA ALA A 18 10.23 -20.68 -38.28
C ALA A 18 10.99 -19.80 -37.26
N ARG A 19 11.86 -18.90 -37.75
CA ARG A 19 12.61 -17.96 -36.91
C ARG A 19 11.74 -16.81 -36.38
N SER A 20 10.83 -16.28 -37.19
CA SER A 20 9.87 -15.24 -36.76
C SER A 20 8.85 -15.80 -35.76
N HIS A 21 8.33 -17.01 -36.01
CA HIS A 21 7.35 -17.64 -35.12
C HIS A 21 7.95 -18.02 -33.74
N GLY A 22 9.24 -18.40 -33.71
CA GLY A 22 9.98 -18.64 -32.47
C GLY A 22 10.29 -17.35 -31.68
N LEU A 23 10.56 -16.25 -32.38
CA LEU A 23 10.75 -14.93 -31.75
C LEU A 23 9.45 -14.39 -31.17
N GLU A 24 8.32 -14.58 -31.87
CA GLU A 24 7.01 -14.14 -31.39
C GLU A 24 6.58 -14.92 -30.13
N ARG A 25 6.81 -16.24 -30.11
CA ARG A 25 6.58 -17.05 -28.89
C ARG A 25 7.44 -16.57 -27.72
N LYS A 26 8.73 -16.32 -27.93
CA LYS A 26 9.63 -15.76 -26.89
C LYS A 26 9.18 -14.39 -26.40
N ARG A 27 8.64 -13.54 -27.29
CA ARG A 27 8.09 -12.23 -26.92
C ARG A 27 6.82 -12.39 -26.07
N LYS A 28 5.91 -13.30 -26.44
CA LYS A 28 4.69 -13.58 -25.68
C LYS A 28 5.00 -14.14 -24.30
N THR A 29 5.93 -15.08 -24.18
CA THR A 29 6.36 -15.61 -22.87
C THR A 29 7.03 -14.55 -22.02
N ALA A 30 7.93 -13.74 -22.59
CA ALA A 30 8.56 -12.65 -21.85
C ALA A 30 7.56 -11.58 -21.37
N LEU A 31 6.53 -11.29 -22.17
CA LEU A 31 5.45 -10.37 -21.78
C LEU A 31 4.59 -10.96 -20.64
N ALA A 32 4.26 -12.26 -20.72
CA ALA A 32 3.53 -12.95 -19.67
C ALA A 32 4.33 -12.98 -18.35
N GLU A 33 5.62 -13.33 -18.41
CA GLU A 33 6.53 -13.29 -17.26
C GLU A 33 6.64 -11.88 -16.66
N PHE A 34 6.71 -10.85 -17.51
CA PHE A 34 6.75 -9.46 -17.04
C PHE A 34 5.46 -9.06 -16.32
N ARG A 35 4.29 -9.44 -16.86
CA ARG A 35 2.98 -9.20 -16.23
C ARG A 35 2.88 -9.89 -14.87
N VAL A 36 3.32 -11.14 -14.77
CA VAL A 36 3.37 -11.89 -13.50
C VAL A 36 4.27 -11.18 -12.48
N LYS A 37 5.50 -10.81 -12.86
CA LYS A 37 6.41 -10.06 -11.99
C LYS A 37 5.81 -8.73 -11.52
N LEU A 38 5.09 -8.03 -12.39
CA LEU A 38 4.44 -6.76 -12.05
C LEU A 38 3.30 -6.96 -11.04
N ALA A 39 2.49 -8.01 -11.20
CA ALA A 39 1.46 -8.39 -10.23
C ALA A 39 2.07 -8.75 -8.88
N ASP A 40 3.16 -9.51 -8.86
CA ASP A 40 3.85 -9.89 -7.62
C ASP A 40 4.45 -8.67 -6.92
N MET A 41 5.08 -7.75 -7.65
CA MET A 41 5.58 -6.49 -7.07
C MET A 41 4.45 -5.65 -6.44
N ARG A 42 3.27 -5.59 -7.08
CA ARG A 42 2.10 -4.90 -6.50
C ARG A 42 1.65 -5.57 -5.21
N LYS A 43 1.51 -6.90 -5.20
CA LYS A 43 1.16 -7.68 -4.00
C LYS A 43 2.17 -7.46 -2.87
N GLN A 44 3.46 -7.49 -3.17
CA GLN A 44 4.52 -7.22 -2.18
C GLN A 44 4.46 -5.79 -1.65
N LYS A 45 4.22 -4.80 -2.51
CA LYS A 45 4.10 -3.40 -2.10
C LYS A 45 2.91 -3.18 -1.15
N GLU A 46 1.76 -3.77 -1.45
CA GLU A 46 0.59 -3.67 -0.56
C GLU A 46 0.81 -4.43 0.75
N LYS A 47 1.43 -5.61 0.70
CA LYS A 47 1.82 -6.34 1.91
C LYS A 47 2.76 -5.52 2.80
N ALA A 48 3.81 -4.91 2.22
CA ALA A 48 4.75 -4.08 2.95
C ALA A 48 4.09 -2.82 3.55
N LYS A 49 3.15 -2.19 2.83
CA LYS A 49 2.36 -1.07 3.37
C LYS A 49 1.53 -1.50 4.58
N ARG A 50 0.86 -2.67 4.51
CA ARG A 50 0.08 -3.21 5.62
C ARG A 50 0.94 -3.55 6.82
N GLU A 51 2.07 -4.23 6.60
CA GLU A 51 3.02 -4.56 7.66
C GLU A 51 3.54 -3.30 8.36
N LYS A 52 3.87 -2.26 7.58
CA LYS A 52 4.27 -0.96 8.13
C LYS A 52 3.16 -0.31 8.95
N ALA A 53 1.92 -0.28 8.43
CA ALA A 53 0.78 0.27 9.15
C ALA A 53 0.52 -0.47 10.47
N LEU A 54 0.63 -1.80 10.48
CA LEU A 54 0.50 -2.61 11.70
C LEU A 54 1.62 -2.33 12.70
N ALA A 55 2.86 -2.17 12.24
CA ALA A 55 3.98 -1.82 13.10
C ALA A 55 3.78 -0.43 13.73
N ASP A 56 3.35 0.56 12.93
CA ASP A 56 3.06 1.90 13.40
C ASP A 56 1.92 1.91 14.44
N LEU A 57 0.88 1.11 14.25
CA LEU A 57 -0.22 0.96 15.22
C LEU A 57 0.23 0.33 16.53
N ARG A 58 0.97 -0.78 16.46
CA ARG A 58 1.53 -1.44 17.66
C ARG A 58 2.38 -0.47 18.47
N ARG A 59 3.18 0.34 17.78
CA ARG A 59 3.99 1.39 18.41
C ARG A 59 3.13 2.45 19.07
N LEU A 60 2.07 2.93 18.40
CA LEU A 60 1.17 3.96 18.94
C LEU A 60 0.34 3.45 20.13
N LEU A 61 -0.01 2.16 20.16
CA LEU A 61 -0.69 1.54 21.30
C LEU A 61 0.13 1.56 22.59
N GLN A 62 1.46 1.53 22.48
CA GLN A 62 2.36 1.57 23.64
C GLN A 62 2.59 3.00 24.17
N VAL A 63 2.11 4.02 23.46
CA VAL A 63 2.30 5.42 23.85
C VAL A 63 1.36 5.75 25.01
N VAL A 64 1.95 6.11 26.15
CA VAL A 64 1.19 6.62 27.31
C VAL A 64 0.57 7.97 26.95
N LEU A 65 -0.76 8.02 26.93
CA LEU A 65 -1.51 9.22 26.55
C LEU A 65 -1.37 10.31 27.61
N VAL A 66 -1.17 11.55 27.16
CA VAL A 66 -1.22 12.73 28.01
C VAL A 66 -2.64 12.92 28.56
N ARG A 67 -2.75 13.24 29.86
CA ARG A 67 -4.01 13.38 30.59
C ARG A 67 -4.37 14.81 30.97
N SER A 68 -3.39 15.71 30.97
CA SER A 68 -3.57 17.09 31.42
C SER A 68 -2.77 18.09 30.56
N GLU A 69 -3.20 19.35 30.54
CA GLU A 69 -2.45 20.42 29.86
C GLU A 69 -1.07 20.64 30.50
N ALA A 70 -0.95 20.42 31.81
CA ALA A 70 0.31 20.53 32.54
C ALA A 70 1.37 19.56 32.00
N GLU A 71 0.97 18.32 31.67
CA GLU A 71 1.85 17.33 31.05
C GLU A 71 2.33 17.73 29.65
N ILE A 72 1.54 18.50 28.88
CA ILE A 72 1.90 18.95 27.53
C ILE A 72 3.06 19.96 27.56
N TYR A 73 3.03 20.84 28.56
CA TYR A 73 4.02 21.90 28.74
C TYR A 73 5.11 21.54 29.76
N SER A 74 5.02 20.37 30.37
CA SER A 74 5.96 19.92 31.39
C SER A 74 7.38 19.82 30.85
N THR A 75 8.33 20.29 31.66
CA THR A 75 9.76 20.11 31.45
C THR A 75 10.32 18.94 32.25
N ALA A 76 9.49 18.29 33.08
CA ALA A 76 9.89 17.09 33.81
C ALA A 76 10.33 16.00 32.83
N LEU A 77 11.38 15.25 33.17
CA LEU A 77 12.04 14.31 32.26
C LEU A 77 11.06 13.31 31.62
N GLU A 78 10.07 12.86 32.40
CA GLU A 78 9.03 11.92 32.00
C GLU A 78 8.09 12.49 30.93
N TRP A 79 7.75 13.77 31.06
CA TRP A 79 6.76 14.48 30.24
C TRP A 79 7.38 15.52 29.30
N ASN A 80 8.71 15.55 29.17
CA ASN A 80 9.38 16.39 28.19
C ASN A 80 9.08 15.84 26.78
N LEU A 81 7.97 16.31 26.22
CA LEU A 81 7.49 15.91 24.90
C LEU A 81 8.37 16.55 23.82
N THR A 82 9.26 15.75 23.26
CA THR A 82 10.00 16.08 22.04
C THR A 82 9.04 16.11 20.84
N ILE A 83 9.47 16.70 19.72
CA ILE A 83 8.63 16.76 18.50
C ILE A 83 8.13 15.37 18.05
N PRO A 84 8.94 14.30 18.07
CA PRO A 84 8.47 12.94 17.79
C PRO A 84 7.41 12.46 18.78
N LYS A 85 7.59 12.70 20.08
CA LYS A 85 6.59 12.31 21.09
C LYS A 85 5.26 13.07 20.88
N LEU A 86 5.31 14.36 20.57
CA LEU A 86 4.10 15.15 20.23
C LEU A 86 3.40 14.60 18.98
N HIS A 87 4.17 14.21 17.96
CA HIS A 87 3.65 13.61 16.74
C HIS A 87 2.90 12.31 17.04
N ASP A 88 3.46 11.48 17.93
CA ASP A 88 2.85 10.23 18.35
C ASP A 88 1.57 10.46 19.15
N GLN A 89 1.57 11.41 20.10
CA GLN A 89 0.37 11.77 20.85
C GLN A 89 -0.78 12.19 19.92
N LEU A 90 -0.52 13.10 18.97
CA LEU A 90 -1.51 13.52 17.98
C LEU A 90 -2.02 12.35 17.12
N ASN A 91 -1.14 11.42 16.75
CA ASN A 91 -1.53 10.22 16.03
C ASN A 91 -2.42 9.31 16.89
N VAL A 92 -2.13 9.15 18.18
CA VAL A 92 -2.99 8.36 19.09
C VAL A 92 -4.39 8.98 19.18
N PHE A 93 -4.50 10.30 19.29
CA PHE A 93 -5.81 10.96 19.28
C PHE A 93 -6.53 10.81 17.93
N ARG A 94 -5.82 10.84 16.80
CA ARG A 94 -6.41 10.50 15.47
C ARG A 94 -6.90 9.06 15.41
N LEU A 95 -6.12 8.10 15.92
CA LEU A 95 -6.51 6.69 15.96
C LEU A 95 -7.75 6.47 16.83
N ARG A 96 -7.89 7.24 17.90
CA ARG A 96 -9.08 7.29 18.74
C ARG A 96 -10.26 8.00 18.06
N GLY A 97 -10.10 8.55 16.86
CA GLY A 97 -11.19 9.19 16.12
C GLY A 97 -11.54 10.60 16.59
N VAL A 98 -10.65 11.28 17.32
CA VAL A 98 -10.88 12.67 17.72
C VAL A 98 -10.91 13.58 16.48
N PRO A 99 -11.99 14.36 16.27
CA PRO A 99 -12.16 15.14 15.05
C PRO A 99 -11.24 16.36 14.97
N ASP A 100 -11.01 16.82 13.74
CA ASP A 100 -10.24 18.01 13.34
C ASP A 100 -8.74 18.01 13.68
N ILE A 101 -8.16 16.85 13.98
CA ILE A 101 -6.71 16.74 14.15
C ILE A 101 -6.07 16.65 12.76
N LYS A 102 -5.59 17.80 12.26
CA LYS A 102 -4.91 17.90 10.95
C LYS A 102 -3.71 16.97 10.88
N ALA A 103 -3.31 16.56 9.67
CA ALA A 103 -2.10 15.76 9.46
C ALA A 103 -0.84 16.48 10.00
N ASN A 104 0.14 15.70 10.47
CA ASN A 104 1.31 16.26 11.14
C ASN A 104 2.19 17.15 10.26
N SER A 105 2.12 17.00 8.94
CA SER A 105 2.76 17.90 7.97
C SER A 105 2.29 19.35 8.09
N ASN A 106 1.11 19.59 8.68
CA ASN A 106 0.56 20.93 8.90
C ASN A 106 1.12 21.65 10.13
N TYR A 107 1.90 20.95 10.97
CA TYR A 107 2.48 21.53 12.18
C TYR A 107 4.00 21.51 12.08
N SER A 108 4.60 22.66 11.74
CA SER A 108 6.05 22.76 11.60
C SER A 108 6.73 23.00 12.95
N LYS A 109 6.14 23.82 13.82
CA LYS A 109 6.75 24.20 15.11
C LYS A 109 6.26 23.33 16.26
N LYS A 110 7.08 23.22 17.31
CA LYS A 110 6.72 22.53 18.56
C LYS A 110 5.46 23.13 19.20
N ALA A 111 5.38 24.47 19.25
CA ALA A 111 4.27 25.19 19.84
C ALA A 111 2.92 24.86 19.16
N ASP A 112 2.89 24.84 17.82
CA ASP A 112 1.68 24.51 17.05
C ASP A 112 1.19 23.09 17.37
N LYS A 113 2.13 22.14 17.53
CA LYS A 113 1.81 20.76 17.94
C LYS A 113 1.28 20.68 19.36
N GLN A 114 1.85 21.45 20.28
CA GLN A 114 1.35 21.52 21.66
C GLN A 114 -0.06 22.11 21.71
N ALA A 115 -0.33 23.19 20.97
CA ALA A 115 -1.65 23.79 20.88
C ALA A 115 -2.69 22.80 20.30
N ALA A 116 -2.35 22.14 19.19
CA ALA A 116 -3.21 21.10 18.60
C ALA A 116 -3.46 19.93 19.57
N LEU A 117 -2.47 19.58 20.38
CA LEU A 117 -2.58 18.51 21.38
C LEU A 117 -3.51 18.92 22.53
N VAL A 118 -3.46 20.18 22.97
CA VAL A 118 -4.40 20.73 23.96
C VAL A 118 -5.83 20.67 23.44
N GLU A 119 -6.07 21.10 22.21
CA GLU A 119 -7.40 21.02 21.61
C GLU A 119 -7.91 19.58 21.49
N ALA A 120 -7.05 18.66 21.04
CA ALA A 120 -7.37 17.24 20.96
C ALA A 120 -7.71 16.65 22.34
N LEU A 121 -6.93 16.99 23.36
CA LEU A 121 -7.15 16.56 24.73
C LEU A 121 -8.50 17.05 25.27
N ARG A 122 -8.84 18.33 25.05
CA ARG A 122 -10.12 18.90 25.48
C ARG A 122 -11.30 18.18 24.82
N LYS A 123 -11.24 17.94 23.51
CA LYS A 123 -12.29 17.19 22.79
C LYS A 123 -12.41 15.76 23.30
N PHE A 124 -11.29 15.10 23.55
CA PHE A 124 -11.27 13.74 24.09
C PHE A 124 -11.89 13.67 25.49
N GLN A 125 -11.61 14.66 26.35
CA GLN A 125 -12.17 14.73 27.71
C GLN A 125 -13.68 15.02 27.73
N GLN A 126 -14.20 15.74 26.73
CA GLN A 126 -15.63 16.01 26.62
C GLN A 126 -16.44 14.73 26.30
N PHE A 127 -15.87 13.82 25.52
CA PHE A 127 -16.57 12.61 25.08
C PHE A 127 -15.66 11.37 25.08
N PRO A 128 -15.22 10.88 26.26
CA PRO A 128 -14.25 9.79 26.32
C PRO A 128 -14.80 8.47 25.74
N GLU A 129 -16.11 8.24 25.85
CA GLU A 129 -16.77 7.00 25.39
C GLU A 129 -17.07 6.97 23.88
N SER A 130 -17.09 8.12 23.20
CA SER A 130 -17.42 8.18 21.77
C SER A 130 -16.27 7.71 20.87
N PHE A 131 -15.10 7.49 21.45
CA PHE A 131 -13.86 7.29 20.72
C PHE A 131 -13.41 5.83 20.80
N PRO A 132 -13.26 5.13 19.65
CA PRO A 132 -12.84 3.74 19.65
C PRO A 132 -11.48 3.56 20.33
N VAL A 133 -11.38 2.51 21.14
CA VAL A 133 -10.12 2.12 21.79
C VAL A 133 -9.18 1.58 20.71
N PRO A 134 -7.91 2.03 20.64
CA PRO A 134 -7.04 1.67 19.52
C PRO A 134 -6.77 0.16 19.32
N GLU A 135 -6.98 -0.70 20.33
CA GLU A 135 -6.97 -2.17 20.14
C GLU A 135 -8.06 -2.62 19.15
N SER A 136 -9.23 -1.99 19.17
CA SER A 136 -10.32 -2.32 18.23
C SER A 136 -9.97 -1.94 16.79
N VAL A 137 -9.18 -0.88 16.59
CA VAL A 137 -8.68 -0.46 15.28
C VAL A 137 -7.65 -1.46 14.74
N LEU A 138 -6.78 -1.98 15.62
CA LEU A 138 -5.82 -3.02 15.26
C LEU A 138 -6.52 -4.32 14.82
N ALA A 139 -7.57 -4.73 15.53
CA ALA A 139 -8.34 -5.92 15.19
C ALA A 139 -8.92 -5.85 13.76
N ARG A 140 -9.49 -4.71 13.37
CA ARG A 140 -10.03 -4.49 12.01
C ARG A 140 -8.98 -4.57 10.91
N LEU A 141 -7.73 -4.19 11.20
CA LEU A 141 -6.63 -4.24 10.21
C LEU A 141 -5.96 -5.61 10.10
N LEU A 142 -6.20 -6.49 11.09
CA LEU A 142 -5.80 -7.89 11.05
C LEU A 142 -6.82 -8.77 10.32
N GLU A 143 -8.03 -8.25 10.06
CA GLU A 143 -9.01 -8.96 9.24
C GLU A 143 -8.42 -9.15 7.82
N PRO A 144 -8.36 -10.39 7.31
CA PRO A 144 -7.91 -10.63 5.95
C PRO A 144 -8.88 -9.91 5.02
N GLU A 145 -8.38 -8.97 4.22
CA GLU A 145 -9.15 -8.43 3.10
C GLU A 145 -9.68 -9.62 2.30
N THR A 146 -11.00 -9.79 2.27
CA THR A 146 -11.63 -10.69 1.32
C THR A 146 -11.22 -10.19 -0.05
N ALA A 147 -10.35 -10.96 -0.72
CA ALA A 147 -9.88 -10.61 -2.04
C ALA A 147 -11.11 -10.50 -2.94
N VAL A 148 -11.48 -9.27 -3.31
CA VAL A 148 -12.30 -9.05 -4.49
C VAL A 148 -11.39 -9.40 -5.66
N VAL A 149 -11.41 -10.68 -6.04
CA VAL A 149 -10.80 -11.15 -7.27
C VAL A 149 -11.65 -10.55 -8.38
N GLU A 150 -11.30 -9.33 -8.80
CA GLU A 150 -11.70 -8.82 -10.11
C GLU A 150 -11.07 -9.76 -11.13
N TYR A 151 -11.84 -10.77 -11.53
CA TYR A 151 -11.57 -11.59 -12.70
C TYR A 151 -11.55 -10.62 -13.89
N TRP A 152 -10.35 -10.22 -14.30
CA TRP A 152 -10.16 -9.74 -15.66
C TRP A 152 -10.36 -10.97 -16.54
N ALA A 153 -11.61 -11.18 -16.97
CA ALA A 153 -11.88 -12.12 -18.03
C ALA A 153 -11.13 -11.57 -19.25
N ASP A 154 -10.06 -12.26 -19.63
CA ASP A 154 -9.51 -12.12 -20.97
C ASP A 154 -10.66 -12.55 -21.89
N GLU A 155 -11.39 -11.58 -22.45
CA GLU A 155 -12.30 -11.82 -23.57
C GLU A 155 -11.42 -12.35 -24.70
N GLU A 156 -11.39 -13.68 -24.84
CA GLU A 156 -10.84 -14.34 -26.01
C GLU A 156 -11.61 -13.82 -27.23
N ASP A 157 -10.90 -13.15 -28.13
CA ASP A 157 -11.36 -12.83 -29.49
C ASP A 157 -11.79 -14.13 -30.19
N ILE A 158 -13.06 -14.51 -30.04
CA ILE A 158 -13.74 -15.49 -30.87
C ILE A 158 -14.25 -14.73 -32.10
N GLU A 159 -13.38 -14.52 -33.08
CA GLU A 159 -13.80 -14.24 -34.46
C GLU A 159 -13.12 -15.24 -35.40
N MET A 160 -13.74 -16.41 -35.54
CA MET A 160 -13.53 -17.35 -36.65
C MET A 160 -14.87 -18.01 -36.97
N ALA A 161 -15.65 -17.38 -37.86
CA ALA A 161 -16.69 -17.91 -38.77
C ALA A 161 -17.54 -16.70 -39.19
N ASP A 162 -17.65 -16.30 -40.46
CA ASP A 162 -17.84 -17.10 -41.68
C ASP A 162 -16.95 -16.67 -42.87
#